data_AF-A0A1M6TNX8-F1
#
_entry.id   AF-A0A1M6TNX8-F1
#
_cell.length_a   1.000
_cell.length_b   1.000
_cell.length_c   1.000
_cell.angle_alpha   90.00
_cell.angle_beta   90.00
_cell.angle_gamma   90.00
#
_symmetry.space_group_name_H-M   'P 1'
#
loop_
_entity.id
_entity.type
_entity.pdbx_description
1 polymer ?
#
loop_
_entity_poly.entity_id
_entity_poly.type
_entity_poly.pdbx_seq_one_letter_code
_entity_poly.pdbx_strand_id
1 'polypeptide(L)'
;MRNRCIAITVLVTIIIAIVHCSTKDDTSSGPVENAHDIIPVPVEETDTNAFYDSVATETIETANPENANGLAALTGIEDKDFDKSSNATANNSANEVSENVRDTLHIKSQKDPFLADKIDILLRRYHPDLGIILVVDTKTNEILAWGERRDGRVQNKPDWIGRPTFPAASLAKLVTIAAAMESNRYSLNTPIPMIGRHHTLYLNQLRVPEKYKGPTMELSEAFARSANPPMAIVGKSVGAKRLLSAAAKLGYNKRFPGNAPNASSYTAPDTGYGLAEVACGFTTSTTLTPLLAAAQVRAILTKKPLEIPWARDMAPFAPQKKLALDVGKFSENTYYGLRESMLRSVTQGTARKHMSTKNMARKNFDALRLGGKTGSLDGTDPAGRYDWFMGFAESKANPSKSIVVIVMQMHKEIRSQPATQVAATVINYWAHQNLELKK
;
A
#
# COMPACT_ATOMS: atom_id res chain seq x y z
N MET A 1 -21.78 -46.30 1.09
CA MET A 1 -20.80 -47.14 0.38
C MET A 1 -20.72 -46.91 -1.14
N ARG A 2 -21.64 -46.17 -1.78
CA ARG A 2 -21.63 -45.93 -3.25
C ARG A 2 -20.67 -44.82 -3.73
N ASN A 3 -20.20 -43.94 -2.84
CA ASN A 3 -19.30 -42.83 -3.19
C ASN A 3 -17.80 -43.14 -3.03
N ARG A 4 -17.45 -44.31 -2.49
CA ARG A 4 -16.04 -44.74 -2.36
C ARG A 4 -15.55 -45.55 -3.55
N CYS A 5 -16.44 -46.20 -4.31
CA CYS A 5 -16.06 -46.94 -5.51
C CYS A 5 -15.73 -46.02 -6.70
N ILE A 6 -16.39 -44.86 -6.83
CA ILE A 6 -16.17 -43.92 -7.95
C ILE A 6 -14.78 -43.26 -7.85
N ALA A 7 -14.29 -42.98 -6.64
CA ALA A 7 -12.98 -42.37 -6.44
C ALA A 7 -11.81 -43.30 -6.77
N ILE A 8 -12.00 -44.62 -6.62
CA ILE A 8 -10.97 -45.62 -6.94
C ILE A 8 -10.87 -45.83 -8.45
N THR A 9 -11.99 -45.84 -9.17
CA THR A 9 -11.99 -46.03 -10.64
C THR A 9 -11.34 -44.87 -11.40
N VAL A 10 -11.49 -43.63 -10.89
CA VAL A 10 -10.86 -42.43 -11.48
C VAL A 10 -9.34 -42.40 -11.22
N LEU A 11 -8.88 -42.94 -10.08
CA LEU A 11 -7.44 -42.98 -9.77
C LEU A 11 -6.70 -44.02 -10.63
N VAL A 12 -7.32 -45.18 -10.89
CA VAL A 12 -6.71 -46.26 -11.68
C VAL A 12 -6.61 -45.89 -13.18
N THR A 13 -7.57 -45.13 -13.71
CA THR A 13 -7.53 -44.68 -15.11
C THR A 13 -6.45 -43.63 -15.38
N ILE A 14 -6.15 -42.76 -14.40
CA ILE A 14 -5.06 -41.77 -14.52
C ILE A 14 -3.68 -42.44 -14.47
N ILE A 15 -3.50 -43.49 -13.68
CA ILE A 15 -2.21 -44.20 -13.59
C ILE A 15 -1.90 -44.97 -14.89
N ILE A 16 -2.91 -45.56 -15.54
CA ILE A 16 -2.72 -46.28 -16.81
C ILE A 16 -2.35 -45.32 -17.96
N ALA A 17 -2.89 -44.09 -17.95
CA ALA A 17 -2.58 -43.07 -18.96
C ALA A 17 -1.15 -42.52 -18.86
N ILE A 18 -0.58 -42.46 -17.65
CA ILE A 18 0.80 -41.98 -17.43
C ILE A 18 1.83 -43.06 -17.83
N VAL A 19 1.51 -44.34 -17.65
CA VAL A 19 2.41 -45.46 -18.02
C VAL A 19 2.47 -45.67 -19.54
N HIS A 20 1.44 -45.26 -20.30
CA HIS A 20 1.42 -45.40 -21.77
C HIS A 20 2.13 -44.28 -22.54
N CYS A 21 2.61 -43.21 -21.88
CA CYS A 21 3.30 -42.11 -22.55
C CYS A 21 4.84 -42.18 -22.46
N SER A 22 5.42 -43.23 -21.87
CA SER A 22 6.85 -43.26 -21.53
C SER A 22 7.67 -44.38 -22.16
N THR A 23 7.16 -45.08 -23.18
CA THR A 23 7.92 -46.12 -23.89
C THR A 23 7.82 -45.95 -25.40
N LYS A 24 8.84 -45.31 -25.99
CA LYS A 24 9.34 -45.65 -27.33
C LYS A 24 10.76 -45.13 -27.47
N ASP A 25 11.67 -46.09 -27.54
CA ASP A 25 13.12 -45.97 -27.60
C ASP A 25 13.66 -45.69 -29.02
N ASP A 26 14.92 -45.25 -29.01
CA ASP A 26 16.07 -45.78 -29.78
C ASP A 26 16.61 -45.14 -31.09
N THR A 27 17.82 -44.58 -30.92
CA THR A 27 19.10 -44.81 -31.64
C THR A 27 19.32 -44.40 -33.11
N SER A 28 20.38 -43.62 -33.39
CA SER A 28 21.68 -44.14 -33.91
C SER A 28 22.64 -43.05 -34.48
N SER A 29 23.93 -43.21 -34.12
CA SER A 29 25.20 -43.00 -34.87
C SER A 29 25.54 -41.71 -35.66
N GLY A 30 26.64 -41.06 -35.22
CA GLY A 30 27.87 -40.91 -36.02
C GLY A 30 28.16 -39.58 -36.77
N PRO A 31 29.44 -39.18 -36.96
CA PRO A 31 29.88 -37.76 -36.91
C PRO A 31 30.45 -37.21 -38.25
N VAL A 32 30.52 -35.88 -38.42
CA VAL A 32 31.48 -35.21 -39.35
C VAL A 32 31.85 -33.80 -38.84
N GLU A 33 33.15 -33.51 -38.91
CA GLU A 33 33.89 -32.26 -38.66
C GLU A 33 33.49 -31.07 -39.57
N ASN A 34 33.69 -29.83 -39.11
CA ASN A 34 34.81 -29.00 -39.58
C ASN A 34 34.91 -27.63 -38.88
N ALA A 35 36.16 -27.26 -38.62
CA ALA A 35 36.63 -26.04 -38.00
C ALA A 35 36.52 -24.81 -38.92
N HIS A 36 36.57 -23.60 -38.33
CA HIS A 36 37.45 -22.54 -38.82
C HIS A 36 37.77 -21.51 -37.72
N ASP A 37 39.05 -21.14 -37.74
CA ASP A 37 39.87 -20.34 -36.82
C ASP A 37 39.61 -18.83 -36.85
N ILE A 38 39.69 -18.16 -35.68
CA ILE A 38 40.72 -17.22 -35.15
C ILE A 38 40.94 -15.91 -35.96
N ILE A 39 40.77 -14.74 -35.30
CA ILE A 39 41.79 -13.71 -34.92
C ILE A 39 41.12 -12.32 -34.65
N PRO A 40 41.60 -11.52 -33.66
CA PRO A 40 40.95 -10.28 -33.17
C PRO A 40 41.75 -8.97 -33.44
N VAL A 41 41.22 -7.83 -32.93
CA VAL A 41 41.89 -6.51 -32.63
C VAL A 41 41.94 -5.54 -33.86
N PRO A 42 41.72 -4.19 -33.75
CA PRO A 42 42.31 -3.32 -32.74
C PRO A 42 41.52 -2.18 -32.08
N VAL A 43 42.18 -1.72 -31.01
CA VAL A 43 42.03 -0.51 -30.19
C VAL A 43 42.41 0.73 -30.99
N GLU A 44 41.73 1.85 -30.76
CA GLU A 44 42.25 3.20 -31.03
C GLU A 44 41.97 4.11 -29.82
N GLU A 45 43.05 4.58 -29.20
CA GLU A 45 43.11 5.78 -28.36
C GLU A 45 43.21 7.02 -29.25
N THR A 46 42.55 8.11 -28.86
CA THR A 46 43.09 9.46 -29.11
C THR A 46 42.78 10.38 -27.92
N ASP A 47 43.87 10.92 -27.37
CA ASP A 47 43.95 12.05 -26.44
C ASP A 47 43.41 13.35 -27.06
N THR A 48 42.92 14.28 -26.24
CA THR A 48 43.62 15.55 -25.90
C THR A 48 42.72 16.61 -25.23
N ASN A 49 43.24 17.16 -24.12
CA ASN A 49 43.12 18.53 -23.55
C ASN A 49 41.73 19.05 -23.08
N ALA A 50 41.47 19.36 -21.80
CA ALA A 50 42.13 20.18 -20.76
C ALA A 50 41.80 21.70 -20.79
N PHE A 51 41.56 22.24 -19.57
CA PHE A 51 41.39 23.65 -19.10
C PHE A 51 39.94 24.17 -18.94
N TYR A 52 39.49 24.85 -17.88
CA TYR A 52 40.02 25.37 -16.59
C TYR A 52 38.79 25.59 -15.67
N ASP A 53 38.70 24.93 -14.52
CA ASP A 53 38.69 25.43 -13.12
C ASP A 53 38.09 26.83 -12.82
N SER A 54 37.16 26.88 -11.86
CA SER A 54 37.01 28.02 -10.94
C SER A 54 36.43 27.55 -9.60
N VAL A 55 37.33 27.48 -8.63
CA VAL A 55 37.14 27.32 -7.19
C VAL A 55 36.28 28.44 -6.59
N ALA A 56 35.43 28.09 -5.63
CA ALA A 56 35.07 28.95 -4.51
C ALA A 56 34.95 28.08 -3.24
N THR A 57 35.91 28.28 -2.36
CA THR A 57 36.09 27.74 -1.01
C THR A 57 35.29 28.53 0.04
N GLU A 58 35.31 27.97 1.26
CA GLU A 58 34.89 28.49 2.59
C GLU A 58 33.52 27.94 3.05
N THR A 59 33.36 27.32 4.23
CA THR A 59 34.25 27.20 5.40
C THR A 59 33.78 26.00 6.24
N ILE A 60 34.75 25.30 6.83
CA ILE A 60 34.57 24.20 7.79
C ILE A 60 34.49 24.82 9.19
N GLU A 61 33.44 24.53 9.94
CA GLU A 61 33.44 24.64 11.41
C GLU A 61 33.27 23.25 12.03
N THR A 62 34.20 22.93 12.91
CA THR A 62 34.35 21.70 13.69
C THR A 62 33.70 21.82 15.07
N ALA A 63 33.09 20.72 15.55
CA ALA A 63 32.87 20.25 16.94
C ALA A 63 31.46 19.63 17.08
N ASN A 64 31.15 18.54 17.78
CA ASN A 64 31.84 17.59 18.66
C ASN A 64 30.94 16.31 18.71
N PRO A 65 31.44 15.09 19.02
CA PRO A 65 30.69 13.85 18.86
C PRO A 65 30.12 13.33 20.20
N GLU A 66 28.84 13.54 20.47
CA GLU A 66 28.10 12.75 21.47
C GLU A 66 26.64 12.58 21.04
N ASN A 67 26.27 11.38 20.60
CA ASN A 67 25.00 10.70 20.87
C ASN A 67 24.91 9.39 20.07
N ALA A 68 25.74 8.43 20.46
CA ALA A 68 25.46 7.02 20.20
C ALA A 68 24.38 6.59 21.20
N ASN A 69 23.11 6.53 20.77
CA ASN A 69 22.04 5.68 21.33
C ASN A 69 20.73 5.82 20.53
N GLY A 70 20.75 5.40 19.25
CA GLY A 70 19.56 5.30 18.41
C GLY A 70 18.93 3.91 18.45
N LEU A 71 18.34 3.50 19.59
CA LEU A 71 17.56 2.26 19.67
C LEU A 71 16.35 2.33 20.63
N ALA A 72 15.97 3.52 21.08
CA ALA A 72 14.90 3.69 22.06
C ALA A 72 13.86 4.72 21.61
N ALA A 73 13.11 4.45 20.54
CA ALA A 73 11.89 5.19 20.21
C ALA A 73 11.00 4.45 19.18
N LEU A 74 10.80 3.14 19.30
CA LEU A 74 9.82 2.39 18.49
C LEU A 74 9.17 1.29 19.34
N THR A 75 8.69 1.64 20.53
CA THR A 75 7.89 0.73 21.37
C THR A 75 6.41 0.91 21.02
N GLY A 76 5.84 -0.06 20.31
CA GLY A 76 4.40 -0.16 20.10
C GLY A 76 3.68 -0.42 21.42
N ILE A 77 2.94 0.57 21.91
CA ILE A 77 2.06 0.43 23.07
C ILE A 77 0.84 -0.40 22.65
N GLU A 78 0.57 -1.43 23.44
CA GLU A 78 -0.52 -2.39 23.30
C GLU A 78 -1.89 -1.68 23.46
N ASP A 79 -2.86 -2.04 22.60
CA ASP A 79 -4.25 -1.61 22.70
C ASP A 79 -4.89 -2.18 23.98
N LYS A 80 -4.85 -1.43 25.08
CA LYS A 80 -5.74 -1.57 26.22
C LYS A 80 -6.05 -0.18 26.75
N ASP A 81 -7.27 0.26 26.51
CA ASP A 81 -8.13 1.03 27.43
C ASP A 81 -9.24 1.70 26.60
N PHE A 82 -10.33 0.94 26.45
CA PHE A 82 -11.59 1.42 25.90
C PHE A 82 -12.64 1.19 26.98
N ASP A 83 -12.60 1.98 28.04
CA ASP A 83 -13.80 2.28 28.82
C ASP A 83 -13.58 3.49 29.74
N LYS A 84 -14.66 4.25 29.96
CA LYS A 84 -14.81 5.49 30.75
C LYS A 84 -14.70 6.81 29.97
N SER A 85 -15.83 7.23 29.43
CA SER A 85 -16.21 8.65 29.45
C SER A 85 -17.57 8.80 30.12
N SER A 86 -17.59 9.33 31.34
CA SER A 86 -18.77 9.97 31.90
C SER A 86 -18.38 11.27 32.60
N ASN A 87 -19.13 12.32 32.23
CA ASN A 87 -19.35 13.58 32.92
C ASN A 87 -18.16 14.53 33.15
N ALA A 88 -18.09 15.58 32.32
CA ALA A 88 -17.78 16.92 32.80
C ALA A 88 -18.56 17.96 31.96
N THR A 89 -19.39 18.73 32.63
CA THR A 89 -20.31 19.73 32.08
C THR A 89 -19.69 21.13 32.15
N ALA A 90 -20.02 21.96 31.15
CA ALA A 90 -20.15 23.42 31.19
C ALA A 90 -18.92 24.28 31.54
N ASN A 91 -18.32 24.89 30.50
CA ASN A 91 -18.17 26.35 30.36
C ASN A 91 -17.39 26.70 29.09
N ASN A 92 -18.07 27.23 28.06
CA ASN A 92 -17.57 28.25 27.10
C ASN A 92 -18.55 28.45 25.91
N SER A 93 -19.70 29.05 26.18
CA SER A 93 -20.78 29.31 25.21
C SER A 93 -20.57 30.56 24.32
N ALA A 94 -19.33 30.99 24.10
CA ALA A 94 -19.04 32.17 23.26
C ALA A 94 -18.10 31.90 22.05
N ASN A 95 -17.44 30.73 21.98
CA ASN A 95 -16.58 30.34 20.86
C ASN A 95 -17.17 29.23 19.96
N GLU A 96 -18.26 28.57 20.35
CA GLU A 96 -18.87 27.46 19.60
C GLU A 96 -19.70 27.89 18.37
N VAL A 97 -19.99 29.18 18.19
CA VAL A 97 -20.94 29.63 17.17
C VAL A 97 -20.37 29.53 15.74
N SER A 98 -19.05 29.42 15.56
CA SER A 98 -18.45 29.28 14.21
C SER A 98 -18.30 27.83 13.71
N GLU A 99 -18.45 26.82 14.57
CA GLU A 99 -18.24 25.41 14.19
C GLU A 99 -19.42 24.78 13.42
N ASN A 100 -20.61 25.37 13.55
CA ASN A 100 -21.87 24.79 13.06
C ASN A 100 -22.26 25.17 11.63
N VAL A 101 -21.59 26.14 11.00
CA VAL A 101 -21.90 26.48 9.61
C VAL A 101 -21.19 25.51 8.68
N ARG A 102 -21.94 24.51 8.23
CA ARG A 102 -21.50 23.56 7.23
C ARG A 102 -21.35 24.27 5.87
N ASP A 103 -20.13 24.34 5.36
CA ASP A 103 -19.87 24.85 4.01
C ASP A 103 -20.47 23.90 2.97
N THR A 104 -21.69 24.21 2.52
CA THR A 104 -22.37 23.38 1.52
C THR A 104 -21.87 23.62 0.10
N LEU A 105 -21.14 24.72 -0.15
CA LEU A 105 -20.62 25.03 -1.49
C LEU A 105 -19.52 24.05 -1.86
N HIS A 106 -18.55 23.82 -0.97
CA HIS A 106 -17.49 22.84 -1.23
C HIS A 106 -18.08 21.44 -1.47
N ILE A 107 -19.11 21.03 -0.71
CA ILE A 107 -19.78 19.72 -0.88
C ILE A 107 -20.46 19.62 -2.25
N LYS A 108 -21.25 20.63 -2.62
CA LYS A 108 -22.03 20.65 -3.87
C LYS A 108 -21.16 20.76 -5.12
N SER A 109 -19.95 21.31 -4.99
CA SER A 109 -19.01 21.46 -6.11
C SER A 109 -18.33 20.16 -6.53
N GLN A 110 -18.38 19.12 -5.70
CA GLN A 110 -17.71 17.85 -5.98
C GLN A 110 -18.51 16.98 -6.96
N LYS A 111 -17.82 16.03 -7.59
CA LYS A 111 -18.40 15.13 -8.60
C LYS A 111 -19.55 14.27 -8.05
N ASP A 112 -19.44 13.80 -6.82
CA ASP A 112 -20.49 13.11 -6.08
C ASP A 112 -20.82 13.86 -4.77
N PRO A 113 -21.77 14.81 -4.83
CA PRO A 113 -22.16 15.58 -3.65
C PRO A 113 -22.75 14.73 -2.52
N PHE A 114 -23.35 13.58 -2.83
CA PHE A 114 -23.88 12.67 -1.80
C PHE A 114 -22.74 12.04 -1.01
N LEU A 115 -21.72 11.52 -1.67
CA LEU A 115 -20.55 10.99 -0.97
C LEU A 115 -19.77 12.08 -0.23
N ALA A 116 -19.59 13.26 -0.84
CA ALA A 116 -18.96 14.40 -0.20
C ALA A 116 -19.69 14.82 1.09
N ASP A 117 -21.03 14.82 1.06
CA ASP A 117 -21.88 15.06 2.23
C ASP A 117 -21.61 14.04 3.34
N LYS A 118 -21.56 12.74 3.01
CA LYS A 118 -21.27 11.71 4.01
C LYS A 118 -19.85 11.80 4.56
N ILE A 119 -18.88 12.12 3.72
CA ILE A 119 -17.49 12.32 4.14
C ILE A 119 -17.37 13.49 5.13
N ASP A 120 -17.97 14.65 4.84
CA ASP A 120 -17.98 15.80 5.75
C ASP A 120 -18.62 15.44 7.10
N ILE A 121 -19.75 14.71 7.10
CA ILE A 121 -20.39 14.23 8.34
C ILE A 121 -19.45 13.33 9.15
N LEU A 122 -18.72 12.41 8.50
CA LEU A 122 -17.80 11.51 9.19
C LEU A 122 -16.61 12.26 9.80
N LEU A 123 -16.04 13.23 9.08
CA LEU A 123 -14.95 14.08 9.58
C LEU A 123 -15.40 14.93 10.77
N ARG A 124 -16.60 15.50 10.70
CA ARG A 124 -17.20 16.25 11.82
C ARG A 124 -17.54 15.36 12.99
N ARG A 125 -18.04 14.14 12.76
CA ARG A 125 -18.43 13.22 13.84
C ARG A 125 -17.23 12.65 14.60
N TYR A 126 -16.17 12.26 13.88
CA TYR A 126 -15.07 11.53 14.48
C TYR A 126 -13.92 12.44 14.92
N HIS A 127 -13.88 13.70 14.48
CA HIS A 127 -12.90 14.68 14.93
C HIS A 127 -11.42 14.20 14.92
N PRO A 128 -10.91 13.59 13.83
CA PRO A 128 -9.46 13.38 13.75
C PRO A 128 -8.72 14.74 13.78
N ASP A 129 -7.55 14.80 14.42
CA ASP A 129 -6.72 16.02 14.43
C ASP A 129 -6.36 16.46 13.01
N LEU A 130 -6.04 15.47 12.17
CA LEU A 130 -5.96 15.59 10.72
C LEU A 130 -6.66 14.37 10.11
N GLY A 131 -7.55 14.59 9.15
CA GLY A 131 -8.26 13.51 8.46
C GLY A 131 -8.42 13.80 6.98
N ILE A 132 -8.09 12.84 6.14
CA ILE A 132 -8.28 12.89 4.69
C ILE A 132 -9.07 11.65 4.29
N ILE A 133 -10.16 11.86 3.57
CA ILE A 133 -10.94 10.80 2.93
C ILE A 133 -11.00 11.11 1.45
N LEU A 134 -10.67 10.14 0.61
CA LEU A 134 -10.65 10.27 -0.85
C LEU A 134 -11.32 9.06 -1.49
N VAL A 135 -12.25 9.31 -2.40
CA VAL A 135 -12.97 8.30 -3.18
C VAL A 135 -12.74 8.55 -4.67
N VAL A 136 -12.31 7.52 -5.40
CA VAL A 136 -11.97 7.61 -6.83
C VAL A 136 -12.70 6.53 -7.60
N ASP A 137 -13.27 6.88 -8.75
CA ASP A 137 -13.84 5.91 -9.69
C ASP A 137 -12.72 5.14 -10.39
N THR A 138 -12.77 3.81 -10.36
CA THR A 138 -11.68 2.98 -10.89
C THR A 138 -11.62 3.02 -12.42
N LYS A 139 -12.77 3.21 -13.09
CA LYS A 139 -12.90 3.17 -14.54
C LYS A 139 -12.41 4.47 -15.16
N THR A 140 -12.87 5.61 -14.66
CA THR A 140 -12.56 6.95 -15.18
C THR A 140 -11.32 7.57 -14.55
N ASN A 141 -10.87 7.05 -13.39
CA ASN A 141 -9.83 7.65 -12.54
C ASN A 141 -10.18 9.06 -12.02
N GLU A 142 -11.46 9.44 -12.10
CA GLU A 142 -11.93 10.74 -11.62
C GLU A 142 -12.16 10.66 -10.11
N ILE A 143 -11.74 11.69 -9.39
CA ILE A 143 -12.05 11.85 -7.97
C ILE A 143 -13.54 12.12 -7.84
N LEU A 144 -14.26 11.20 -7.18
CA LEU A 144 -15.70 11.31 -6.97
C LEU A 144 -16.01 12.24 -5.80
N ALA A 145 -15.35 12.01 -4.68
CA ALA A 145 -15.52 12.81 -3.48
C ALA A 145 -14.27 12.80 -2.62
N TRP A 146 -14.07 13.87 -1.87
CA TRP A 146 -13.00 14.04 -0.91
C TRP A 146 -13.47 14.87 0.28
N GLY A 147 -12.73 14.77 1.37
CA GLY A 147 -12.84 15.65 2.51
C GLY A 147 -11.53 15.72 3.26
N GLU A 148 -11.25 16.88 3.81
CA GLU A 148 -10.08 17.15 4.63
C GLU A 148 -10.53 17.80 5.93
N ARG A 149 -9.94 17.40 7.04
CA ARG A 149 -10.10 18.02 8.35
C ARG A 149 -8.73 18.30 8.92
N ARG A 150 -8.53 19.50 9.47
CA ARG A 150 -7.35 19.92 10.24
C ARG A 150 -7.68 21.13 11.10
N ASP A 151 -6.85 21.43 12.08
CA ASP A 151 -6.98 22.65 12.90
C ASP A 151 -8.40 22.83 13.47
N GLY A 152 -8.99 21.74 13.97
CA GLY A 152 -10.32 21.80 14.57
C GLY A 152 -11.49 21.90 13.57
N ARG A 153 -11.28 21.95 12.25
CA ARG A 153 -12.39 22.12 11.28
C ARG A 153 -12.23 21.32 9.98
N VAL A 154 -13.37 21.03 9.34
CA VAL A 154 -13.38 20.54 7.96
C VAL A 154 -12.95 21.68 7.03
N GLN A 155 -12.08 21.36 6.08
CA GLN A 155 -11.54 22.30 5.11
C GLN A 155 -12.33 22.26 3.81
N ASN A 156 -12.44 23.41 3.16
CA ASN A 156 -13.02 23.55 1.84
C ASN A 156 -11.98 23.49 0.70
N LYS A 157 -10.70 23.28 1.03
CA LYS A 157 -9.60 23.04 0.10
C LYS A 157 -8.85 21.75 0.47
N PRO A 158 -8.41 20.95 -0.51
CA PRO A 158 -7.74 19.66 -0.28
C PRO A 158 -6.21 19.79 -0.23
N ASP A 159 -5.67 20.77 0.50
CA ASP A 159 -4.24 21.13 0.45
C ASP A 159 -3.30 19.99 0.90
N TRP A 160 -3.83 19.00 1.63
CA TRP A 160 -3.05 17.91 2.20
C TRP A 160 -3.14 16.61 1.39
N ILE A 161 -4.05 16.51 0.43
CA ILE A 161 -4.23 15.31 -0.40
C ILE A 161 -3.01 14.98 -1.27
N GLY A 162 -2.21 16.02 -1.58
CA GLY A 162 -0.99 15.94 -2.37
C GLY A 162 0.30 16.06 -1.54
N ARG A 163 0.23 16.12 -0.21
CA ARG A 163 1.42 16.26 0.66
C ARG A 163 2.13 14.92 0.89
N PRO A 164 3.47 14.87 0.81
CA PRO A 164 4.26 13.65 0.99
C PRO A 164 4.92 13.60 2.36
N THR A 165 4.26 14.10 3.41
CA THR A 165 4.84 14.15 4.77
C THR A 165 4.40 12.97 5.63
N PHE A 166 3.39 12.25 5.18
CA PHE A 166 2.79 11.17 5.94
C PHE A 166 3.62 9.88 5.80
N PRO A 167 4.02 9.25 6.91
CA PRO A 167 4.68 7.96 6.85
C PRO A 167 3.74 6.93 6.20
N ALA A 168 4.23 6.22 5.18
CA ALA A 168 3.47 5.19 4.49
C ALA A 168 3.17 3.99 5.39
N ALA A 169 3.97 3.82 6.46
CA ALA A 169 3.86 2.72 7.40
C ALA A 169 3.76 1.37 6.66
N SER A 170 2.88 0.50 7.12
CA SER A 170 2.67 -0.83 6.52
C SER A 170 2.04 -0.82 5.13
N LEU A 171 1.64 0.33 4.56
CA LEU A 171 1.25 0.40 3.15
C LEU A 171 2.44 0.12 2.22
N ALA A 172 3.65 0.50 2.65
CA ALA A 172 4.90 0.26 1.91
C ALA A 172 5.18 -1.23 1.65
N LYS A 173 4.54 -2.15 2.39
CA LYS A 173 4.61 -3.60 2.16
C LYS A 173 4.13 -4.02 0.77
N LEU A 174 3.35 -3.18 0.07
CA LEU A 174 3.05 -3.36 -1.36
C LEU A 174 4.31 -3.41 -2.22
N VAL A 175 5.33 -2.59 -1.91
CA VAL A 175 6.62 -2.60 -2.60
C VAL A 175 7.29 -3.97 -2.46
N THR A 176 7.28 -4.53 -1.25
CA THR A 176 7.88 -5.83 -0.96
C THR A 176 7.13 -6.98 -1.63
N ILE A 177 5.79 -6.98 -1.62
CA ILE A 177 5.01 -7.97 -2.40
C ILE A 177 5.33 -7.85 -3.88
N ALA A 178 5.34 -6.64 -4.44
CA ALA A 178 5.65 -6.45 -5.85
C ALA A 178 7.06 -6.95 -6.21
N ALA A 179 8.07 -6.60 -5.41
CA ALA A 179 9.44 -7.05 -5.63
C ALA A 179 9.59 -8.58 -5.48
N ALA A 180 8.89 -9.20 -4.53
CA ALA A 180 8.87 -10.64 -4.34
C ALA A 180 8.27 -11.37 -5.54
N MET A 181 7.12 -10.91 -6.03
CA MET A 181 6.45 -11.50 -7.19
C MET A 181 7.24 -11.30 -8.48
N GLU A 182 7.79 -10.10 -8.73
CA GLU A 182 8.63 -9.82 -9.91
C GLU A 182 9.94 -10.63 -9.91
N SER A 183 10.41 -11.06 -8.73
CA SER A 183 11.62 -11.88 -8.64
C SER A 183 11.42 -13.33 -9.08
N ASN A 184 10.17 -13.80 -9.19
CA ASN A 184 9.81 -15.21 -9.39
C ASN A 184 10.39 -16.18 -8.32
N ARG A 185 10.89 -15.66 -7.19
CA ARG A 185 11.42 -16.46 -6.07
C ARG A 185 10.39 -16.77 -4.98
N TYR A 186 9.23 -16.13 -5.06
CA TYR A 186 8.19 -16.20 -4.03
C TYR A 186 6.82 -16.36 -4.68
N SER A 187 5.95 -17.04 -3.95
CA SER A 187 4.51 -17.16 -4.15
C SER A 187 3.78 -16.67 -2.90
N LEU A 188 2.47 -16.40 -3.02
CA LEU A 188 1.66 -15.93 -1.89
C LEU A 188 1.56 -16.92 -0.72
N ASN A 189 1.77 -18.21 -0.99
CA ASN A 189 1.78 -19.30 -0.01
C ASN A 189 3.21 -19.71 0.41
N THR A 190 4.26 -19.00 -0.04
CA THR A 190 5.62 -19.30 0.42
C THR A 190 5.68 -19.15 1.94
N PRO A 191 6.09 -20.19 2.68
CA PRO A 191 6.22 -20.11 4.13
C PRO A 191 7.47 -19.30 4.48
N ILE A 192 7.28 -18.23 5.24
CA ILE A 192 8.37 -17.36 5.69
C ILE A 192 8.52 -17.52 7.21
N PRO A 193 9.75 -17.63 7.74
CA PRO A 193 10.00 -17.68 9.17
C PRO A 193 9.29 -16.54 9.93
N MET A 194 8.57 -16.91 10.98
CA MET A 194 7.87 -15.99 11.87
C MET A 194 8.46 -16.10 13.26
N ILE A 195 9.43 -15.24 13.56
CA ILE A 195 10.13 -15.19 14.85
C ILE A 195 9.60 -13.97 15.62
N GLY A 196 9.16 -14.17 16.87
CA GLY A 196 8.65 -13.10 17.73
C GLY A 196 7.25 -12.58 17.36
N ARG A 197 6.95 -11.33 17.71
CA ARG A 197 5.62 -10.72 17.51
C ARG A 197 5.49 -10.10 16.11
N HIS A 198 4.25 -10.00 15.62
CA HIS A 198 3.96 -9.46 14.27
C HIS A 198 4.44 -8.03 14.09
N HIS A 199 4.26 -7.15 15.08
CA HIS A 199 4.45 -5.71 14.91
C HIS A 199 5.75 -5.18 15.52
N THR A 200 6.68 -6.06 15.84
CA THR A 200 8.05 -5.70 16.26
C THR A 200 9.01 -5.94 15.11
N LEU A 201 10.15 -5.27 15.15
CA LEU A 201 11.29 -5.55 14.30
C LEU A 201 12.53 -5.52 15.18
N TYR A 202 13.08 -6.69 15.49
CA TYR A 202 14.29 -6.82 16.28
C TYR A 202 15.34 -7.58 15.46
N LEU A 203 16.62 -7.32 15.74
CA LEU A 203 17.73 -7.96 15.00
C LEU A 203 17.68 -9.49 15.06
N ASN A 204 17.28 -10.08 16.20
CA ASN A 204 17.15 -11.52 16.34
C ASN A 204 16.05 -12.12 15.43
N GLN A 205 14.98 -11.37 15.13
CA GLN A 205 13.91 -11.82 14.23
C GLN A 205 14.39 -11.91 12.76
N LEU A 206 15.52 -11.26 12.44
CA LEU A 206 16.12 -11.25 11.10
C LEU A 206 17.29 -12.25 10.96
N ARG A 207 17.73 -12.86 12.06
CA ARG A 207 18.80 -13.87 12.09
C ARG A 207 18.19 -15.26 12.01
N VAL A 208 17.61 -15.59 10.86
CA VAL A 208 17.00 -16.90 10.61
C VAL A 208 18.11 -17.96 10.48
N PRO A 209 18.12 -19.02 11.32
CA PRO A 209 19.06 -20.13 11.16
C PRO A 209 18.83 -20.89 9.85
N GLU A 210 19.91 -21.41 9.24
CA GLU A 210 19.86 -22.14 7.95
C GLU A 210 18.84 -23.29 7.94
N LYS A 211 18.72 -24.02 9.07
CA LYS A 211 17.79 -25.14 9.26
C LYS A 211 16.64 -24.76 10.19
N TYR A 212 16.00 -23.62 9.95
CA TYR A 212 14.88 -23.14 10.77
C TYR A 212 13.70 -24.14 10.77
N LYS A 213 13.32 -24.62 11.96
CA LYS A 213 12.18 -25.54 12.18
C LYS A 213 11.03 -24.90 13.00
N GLY A 214 11.07 -23.59 13.19
CA GLY A 214 10.09 -22.87 13.98
C GLY A 214 8.83 -22.48 13.19
N PRO A 215 7.93 -21.69 13.80
CA PRO A 215 6.72 -21.21 13.15
C PRO A 215 7.01 -20.42 11.87
N THR A 216 6.18 -20.64 10.85
CA THR A 216 6.19 -19.88 9.59
C THR A 216 4.85 -19.22 9.36
N MET A 217 4.86 -18.19 8.52
CA MET A 217 3.66 -17.51 8.04
C MET A 217 3.73 -17.40 6.52
N GLU A 218 2.63 -17.69 5.83
CA GLU A 218 2.56 -17.49 4.37
C GLU A 218 2.77 -16.02 4.03
N LEU A 219 3.44 -15.72 2.91
CA LEU A 219 3.72 -14.33 2.48
C LEU A 219 2.45 -13.45 2.45
N SER A 220 1.35 -13.98 1.92
CA SER A 220 0.07 -13.24 1.88
C SER A 220 -0.57 -13.08 3.27
N GLU A 221 -0.37 -14.02 4.19
CA GLU A 221 -0.80 -13.85 5.58
C GLU A 221 0.05 -12.79 6.29
N ALA A 222 1.36 -12.76 6.05
CA ALA A 222 2.26 -11.74 6.60
C ALA A 222 1.86 -10.34 6.13
N PHE A 223 1.49 -10.18 4.87
CA PHE A 223 0.92 -8.95 4.37
C PHE A 223 -0.43 -8.63 5.04
N ALA A 224 -1.35 -9.60 5.11
CA ALA A 224 -2.68 -9.42 5.65
C ALA A 224 -2.68 -9.01 7.13
N ARG A 225 -1.88 -9.70 7.93
CA ARG A 225 -1.68 -9.45 9.37
C ARG A 225 -0.64 -8.37 9.65
N SER A 226 -0.08 -7.76 8.61
CA SER A 226 0.92 -6.69 8.73
C SER A 226 2.14 -7.08 9.57
N ALA A 227 2.59 -8.34 9.44
CA ALA A 227 3.71 -8.88 10.19
C ALA A 227 5.03 -8.33 9.64
N ASN A 228 5.76 -7.58 10.46
CA ASN A 228 7.03 -6.96 10.11
C ASN A 228 8.14 -7.98 9.86
N PRO A 229 8.38 -9.00 10.71
CA PRO A 229 9.53 -9.88 10.51
C PRO A 229 9.51 -10.67 9.19
N PRO A 230 8.42 -11.36 8.80
CA PRO A 230 8.40 -12.08 7.52
C PRO A 230 8.57 -11.13 6.32
N MET A 231 7.94 -9.95 6.35
CA MET A 231 8.06 -8.97 5.28
C MET A 231 9.49 -8.41 5.18
N ALA A 232 10.15 -8.17 6.32
CA ALA A 232 11.53 -7.74 6.37
C ALA A 232 12.50 -8.83 5.84
N ILE A 233 12.28 -10.10 6.19
CA ILE A 233 13.06 -11.24 5.69
C ILE A 233 12.96 -11.32 4.16
N VAL A 234 11.75 -11.22 3.61
CA VAL A 234 11.51 -11.26 2.15
C VAL A 234 12.16 -10.06 1.47
N GLY A 235 11.98 -8.85 2.02
CA GLY A 235 12.60 -7.63 1.50
C GLY A 235 14.12 -7.69 1.43
N LYS A 236 14.75 -8.17 2.51
CA LYS A 236 16.21 -8.39 2.54
C LYS A 236 16.65 -9.42 1.49
N SER A 237 15.88 -10.49 1.30
CA SER A 237 16.19 -11.55 0.34
C SER A 237 16.09 -11.07 -1.12
N VAL A 238 15.10 -10.24 -1.47
CA VAL A 238 14.97 -9.68 -2.83
C VAL A 238 15.97 -8.56 -3.11
N GLY A 239 16.39 -7.83 -2.07
CA GLY A 239 17.42 -6.80 -2.11
C GLY A 239 16.94 -5.42 -2.58
N ALA A 240 17.74 -4.39 -2.26
CA ALA A 240 17.43 -2.98 -2.49
C ALA A 240 17.07 -2.66 -3.95
N LYS A 241 17.85 -3.16 -4.92
CA LYS A 241 17.60 -2.95 -6.36
C LYS A 241 16.19 -3.33 -6.79
N ARG A 242 15.65 -4.46 -6.30
CA ARG A 242 14.29 -4.91 -6.66
C ARG A 242 13.22 -4.12 -5.92
N LEU A 243 13.46 -3.75 -4.66
CA LEU A 243 12.56 -2.87 -3.91
C LEU A 243 12.44 -1.50 -4.58
N LEU A 244 13.57 -0.88 -4.97
CA LEU A 244 13.58 0.42 -5.65
C LEU A 244 12.90 0.34 -7.03
N SER A 245 13.12 -0.73 -7.79
CA SER A 245 12.43 -0.95 -9.07
C SER A 245 10.90 -1.08 -8.89
N ALA A 246 10.47 -1.85 -7.89
CA ALA A 246 9.05 -1.97 -7.54
C ALA A 246 8.46 -0.64 -7.04
N ALA A 247 9.19 0.09 -6.21
CA ALA A 247 8.78 1.40 -5.70
C ALA A 247 8.61 2.42 -6.84
N ALA A 248 9.53 2.43 -7.81
CA ALA A 248 9.44 3.29 -8.99
C ALA A 248 8.19 3.00 -9.83
N LYS A 249 7.87 1.72 -10.08
CA LYS A 249 6.63 1.30 -10.78
C LYS A 249 5.36 1.65 -9.99
N LEU A 250 5.46 1.76 -8.66
CA LEU A 250 4.40 2.26 -7.76
C LEU A 250 4.41 3.80 -7.60
N GLY A 251 5.28 4.51 -8.33
CA GLY A 251 5.32 5.97 -8.40
C GLY A 251 6.08 6.69 -7.29
N TYR A 252 6.79 5.96 -6.42
CA TYR A 252 7.70 6.58 -5.45
C TYR A 252 8.88 7.25 -6.16
N ASN A 253 9.40 8.32 -5.56
CA ASN A 253 10.51 9.14 -6.05
C ASN A 253 10.28 9.71 -7.46
N LYS A 254 9.02 9.82 -7.90
CA LYS A 254 8.66 10.45 -9.17
C LYS A 254 8.16 11.86 -8.93
N ARG A 255 8.56 12.77 -9.82
CA ARG A 255 7.95 14.10 -9.93
C ARG A 255 6.81 14.01 -10.93
N PHE A 256 5.70 14.64 -10.61
CA PHE A 256 4.51 14.64 -11.44
C PHE A 256 4.41 16.00 -12.17
N PRO A 257 3.99 16.03 -13.44
CA PRO A 257 3.69 17.28 -14.14
C PRO A 257 2.78 18.19 -13.29
N GLY A 258 3.18 19.45 -13.14
CA GLY A 258 2.47 20.42 -12.30
C GLY A 258 2.67 20.25 -10.79
N ASN A 259 3.57 19.36 -10.34
CA ASN A 259 3.82 19.04 -8.93
C ASN A 259 2.57 18.58 -8.15
N ALA A 260 1.65 17.90 -8.83
CA ALA A 260 0.41 17.40 -8.26
C ALA A 260 0.27 15.87 -8.46
N PRO A 261 0.55 15.03 -7.44
CA PRO A 261 0.97 15.40 -6.09
C PRO A 261 2.46 15.76 -5.99
N ASN A 262 2.90 16.17 -4.80
CA ASN A 262 4.33 16.22 -4.49
C ASN A 262 4.93 14.79 -4.46
N ALA A 263 6.24 14.70 -4.68
CA ALA A 263 6.96 13.43 -4.74
C ALA A 263 6.95 12.71 -3.39
N SER A 264 6.43 11.49 -3.36
CA SER A 264 6.55 10.56 -2.23
C SER A 264 7.94 9.91 -2.20
N SER A 265 8.45 9.58 -1.01
CA SER A 265 9.79 9.02 -0.83
C SER A 265 9.79 7.52 -0.56
N TYR A 266 10.71 6.80 -1.19
CA TYR A 266 11.08 5.43 -0.82
C TYR A 266 12.57 5.23 -1.06
N THR A 267 13.34 5.06 0.02
CA THR A 267 14.78 4.81 -0.06
C THR A 267 15.06 3.44 0.52
N ALA A 268 15.91 2.66 -0.15
CA ALA A 268 16.35 1.36 0.35
C ALA A 268 17.87 1.29 0.37
N PRO A 269 18.52 1.17 1.54
CA PRO A 269 19.96 0.94 1.61
C PRO A 269 20.29 -0.46 1.10
N ASP A 270 21.49 -0.66 0.56
CA ASP A 270 21.87 -1.92 -0.09
C ASP A 270 21.82 -3.14 0.84
N THR A 271 22.14 -2.94 2.13
CA THR A 271 22.22 -4.01 3.13
C THR A 271 21.77 -3.54 4.52
N GLY A 272 21.87 -4.42 5.52
CA GLY A 272 21.70 -4.06 6.93
C GLY A 272 20.26 -4.03 7.43
N TYR A 273 20.07 -3.35 8.57
CA TYR A 273 18.79 -3.27 9.27
C TYR A 273 17.83 -2.28 8.59
N GLY A 274 18.32 -1.15 8.08
CA GLY A 274 17.51 -0.17 7.36
C GLY A 274 16.79 -0.75 6.13
N LEU A 275 17.39 -1.73 5.45
CA LEU A 275 16.73 -2.46 4.36
C LEU A 275 15.51 -3.25 4.85
N ALA A 276 15.59 -3.83 6.04
CA ALA A 276 14.47 -4.51 6.68
C ALA A 276 13.37 -3.52 7.12
N GLU A 277 13.75 -2.36 7.66
CA GLU A 277 12.81 -1.31 8.06
C GLU A 277 11.96 -0.83 6.89
N VAL A 278 12.60 -0.46 5.77
CA VAL A 278 11.87 0.05 4.58
C VAL A 278 11.05 -1.05 3.89
N ALA A 279 11.52 -2.30 3.93
CA ALA A 279 10.80 -3.43 3.35
C ALA A 279 9.52 -3.78 4.11
N CYS A 280 9.54 -3.69 5.44
CA CYS A 280 8.34 -3.91 6.23
C CYS A 280 7.56 -2.61 6.50
N GLY A 281 8.06 -1.45 6.07
CA GLY A 281 7.41 -0.16 6.27
C GLY A 281 7.43 0.31 7.72
N PHE A 282 8.47 -0.09 8.47
CA PHE A 282 8.71 0.31 9.86
C PHE A 282 9.76 1.42 9.91
N THR A 283 9.50 2.50 9.18
CA THR A 283 10.34 3.70 9.09
C THR A 283 9.48 4.90 8.74
N THR A 284 9.83 6.08 9.25
CA THR A 284 9.19 7.36 8.91
C THR A 284 9.73 7.97 7.62
N SER A 285 10.87 7.47 7.11
CA SER A 285 11.52 7.98 5.89
C SER A 285 10.78 7.64 4.60
N THR A 286 9.96 6.58 4.61
CA THR A 286 9.08 6.23 3.50
C THR A 286 7.77 6.99 3.66
N THR A 287 7.52 7.94 2.77
CA THR A 287 6.34 8.80 2.80
C THR A 287 5.40 8.51 1.64
N LEU A 288 4.11 8.81 1.79
CA LEU A 288 3.12 8.55 0.75
C LEU A 288 2.03 9.62 0.75
N THR A 289 1.73 10.18 -0.44
CA THR A 289 0.57 11.06 -0.59
C THR A 289 -0.73 10.25 -0.72
N PRO A 290 -1.87 10.74 -0.20
CA PRO A 290 -3.17 10.11 -0.42
C PRO A 290 -3.52 9.91 -1.89
N LEU A 291 -3.14 10.86 -2.77
CA LEU A 291 -3.31 10.72 -4.22
C LEU A 291 -2.50 9.56 -4.80
N LEU A 292 -1.23 9.40 -4.39
CA LEU A 292 -0.40 8.30 -4.87
C LEU A 292 -0.91 6.96 -4.31
N ALA A 293 -1.39 6.92 -3.06
CA ALA A 293 -2.03 5.73 -2.51
C ALA A 293 -3.25 5.31 -3.37
N ALA A 294 -4.11 6.26 -3.75
CA ALA A 294 -5.25 5.98 -4.64
C ALA A 294 -4.81 5.47 -6.01
N ALA A 295 -3.78 6.08 -6.60
CA ALA A 295 -3.20 5.64 -7.87
C ALA A 295 -2.70 4.19 -7.80
N GLN A 296 -1.99 3.82 -6.72
CA GLN A 296 -1.48 2.46 -6.51
C GLN A 296 -2.62 1.45 -6.42
N VAL A 297 -3.67 1.72 -5.63
CA VAL A 297 -4.83 0.82 -5.53
C VAL A 297 -5.51 0.64 -6.89
N ARG A 298 -5.73 1.73 -7.63
CA ARG A 298 -6.36 1.65 -8.95
C ARG A 298 -5.52 0.82 -9.92
N ALA A 299 -4.21 1.06 -9.96
CA ALA A 299 -3.29 0.31 -10.82
C ALA A 299 -3.36 -1.20 -10.50
N ILE A 300 -3.39 -1.56 -9.22
CA ILE A 300 -3.52 -2.96 -8.76
C ILE A 300 -4.85 -3.57 -9.22
N LEU A 301 -5.97 -2.88 -8.97
CA LEU A 301 -7.30 -3.41 -9.30
C LEU A 301 -7.52 -3.53 -10.81
N THR A 302 -7.08 -2.55 -11.59
CA THR A 302 -7.30 -2.48 -13.04
C THR A 302 -6.22 -3.16 -13.86
N LYS A 303 -5.10 -3.55 -13.23
CA LYS A 303 -3.90 -4.10 -13.86
C LYS A 303 -3.31 -3.19 -14.96
N LYS A 304 -3.49 -1.88 -14.78
CA LYS A 304 -2.98 -0.84 -15.69
C LYS A 304 -1.77 -0.15 -15.07
N PRO A 305 -0.95 0.53 -15.88
CA PRO A 305 0.08 1.43 -15.37
C PRO A 305 -0.49 2.48 -14.42
N LEU A 306 0.39 3.05 -13.60
CA LEU A 306 0.03 4.06 -12.61
C LEU A 306 -0.48 5.33 -13.29
N GLU A 307 -1.59 5.87 -12.78
CA GLU A 307 -2.21 7.10 -13.24
C GLU A 307 -2.74 7.84 -12.00
N ILE A 308 -2.34 9.11 -11.82
CA ILE A 308 -2.81 9.90 -10.67
C ILE A 308 -4.29 10.25 -10.85
N PRO A 309 -5.14 10.07 -9.83
CA PRO A 309 -6.54 10.50 -9.88
C PRO A 309 -6.68 11.99 -10.21
N TRP A 310 -7.69 12.35 -11.00
CA TRP A 310 -7.87 13.71 -11.51
C TRP A 310 -9.23 14.30 -11.13
N ALA A 311 -9.33 15.63 -11.08
CA ALA A 311 -10.58 16.35 -10.93
C ALA A 311 -10.47 17.76 -11.53
N ARG A 312 -11.53 18.20 -12.22
CA ARG A 312 -11.54 19.49 -12.97
C ARG A 312 -11.18 20.69 -12.09
N ASP A 313 -11.72 20.72 -10.88
CA ASP A 313 -11.69 21.89 -10.00
C ASP A 313 -10.84 21.66 -8.74
N MET A 314 -9.79 20.82 -8.83
CA MET A 314 -8.87 20.53 -7.72
C MET A 314 -7.44 21.03 -7.96
N ALA A 315 -7.19 21.87 -8.96
CA ALA A 315 -5.88 22.50 -9.11
C ALA A 315 -5.56 23.42 -7.93
N PRO A 316 -4.29 23.50 -7.48
CA PRO A 316 -3.11 22.77 -7.96
C PRO A 316 -2.90 21.41 -7.27
N PHE A 317 -3.85 20.92 -6.48
CA PHE A 317 -3.67 19.76 -5.58
C PHE A 317 -3.75 18.41 -6.28
N ALA A 318 -4.52 18.31 -7.36
CA ALA A 318 -4.63 17.14 -8.22
C ALA A 318 -4.60 17.56 -9.70
N PRO A 319 -4.22 16.65 -10.62
CA PRO A 319 -4.35 16.88 -12.06
C PRO A 319 -5.79 17.24 -12.45
N GLN A 320 -5.95 18.19 -13.37
CA GLN A 320 -7.28 18.59 -13.88
C GLN A 320 -7.82 17.68 -14.98
N LYS A 321 -6.96 16.82 -15.52
CA LYS A 321 -7.26 15.85 -16.57
C LYS A 321 -6.43 14.60 -16.34
N LYS A 322 -6.80 13.51 -17.02
CA LYS A 322 -6.04 12.26 -16.99
C LYS A 322 -4.58 12.51 -17.32
N LEU A 323 -3.70 11.95 -16.49
CA LEU A 323 -2.26 12.06 -16.62
C LEU A 323 -1.65 10.67 -16.46
N ALA A 324 -1.32 10.04 -17.59
CA ALA A 324 -0.60 8.77 -17.59
C ALA A 324 0.86 9.02 -17.22
N LEU A 325 1.42 8.14 -16.39
CA LEU A 325 2.82 8.20 -16.00
C LEU A 325 3.59 7.09 -16.70
N ASP A 326 4.75 7.45 -17.22
CA ASP A 326 5.69 6.47 -17.75
C ASP A 326 6.56 5.88 -16.62
N VAL A 327 5.94 5.01 -15.82
CA VAL A 327 6.62 4.27 -14.75
C VAL A 327 6.73 2.76 -15.05
N GLY A 328 6.36 2.36 -16.26
CA GLY A 328 6.27 0.95 -16.66
C GLY A 328 5.09 0.20 -16.02
N LYS A 329 5.02 -1.10 -16.34
CA LYS A 329 3.99 -2.02 -15.86
C LYS A 329 4.63 -3.19 -15.09
N PHE A 330 3.90 -3.78 -14.14
CA PHE A 330 4.27 -5.05 -13.52
C PHE A 330 3.85 -6.25 -14.40
N SER A 331 4.43 -7.42 -14.14
CA SER A 331 3.90 -8.67 -14.70
C SER A 331 2.47 -8.93 -14.22
N GLU A 332 1.70 -9.70 -15.00
CA GLU A 332 0.34 -10.11 -14.61
C GLU A 332 0.32 -10.88 -13.28
N ASN A 333 1.34 -11.71 -13.03
CA ASN A 333 1.49 -12.44 -11.77
C ASN A 333 1.70 -11.49 -10.58
N THR A 334 2.45 -10.41 -10.75
CA THR A 334 2.63 -9.39 -9.71
C THR A 334 1.34 -8.64 -9.41
N TYR A 335 0.57 -8.24 -10.43
CA TYR A 335 -0.75 -7.62 -10.20
C TYR A 335 -1.70 -8.56 -9.48
N TYR A 336 -1.71 -9.84 -9.85
CA TYR A 336 -2.46 -10.87 -9.14
C TYR A 336 -2.01 -10.97 -7.67
N GLY A 337 -0.70 -11.07 -7.44
CA GLY A 337 -0.11 -11.15 -6.10
C GLY A 337 -0.51 -9.98 -5.18
N LEU A 338 -0.42 -8.76 -5.71
CA LEU A 338 -0.81 -7.54 -4.99
C LEU A 338 -2.31 -7.54 -4.66
N ARG A 339 -3.16 -7.84 -5.65
CA ARG A 339 -4.62 -7.84 -5.49
C ARG A 339 -5.06 -8.89 -4.46
N GLU A 340 -4.58 -10.12 -4.58
CA GLU A 340 -4.94 -11.20 -3.65
C GLU A 340 -4.43 -10.94 -2.23
N SER A 341 -3.25 -10.31 -2.10
CA SER A 341 -2.75 -9.86 -0.79
C SER A 341 -3.69 -8.83 -0.14
N MET A 342 -4.18 -7.86 -0.92
CA MET A 342 -5.15 -6.86 -0.45
C MET A 342 -6.51 -7.49 -0.10
N LEU A 343 -6.99 -8.47 -0.86
CA LEU A 343 -8.20 -9.23 -0.51
C LEU A 343 -8.00 -9.98 0.82
N ARG A 344 -6.85 -10.63 1.01
CA ARG A 344 -6.54 -11.38 2.24
C ARG A 344 -6.48 -10.50 3.48
N SER A 345 -6.01 -9.26 3.36
CA SER A 345 -6.06 -8.26 4.45
C SER A 345 -7.48 -8.01 4.98
N VAL A 346 -8.48 -8.07 4.10
CA VAL A 346 -9.90 -7.87 4.46
C VAL A 346 -10.55 -9.18 4.93
N THR A 347 -10.22 -10.32 4.35
CA THR A 347 -10.88 -11.59 4.74
C THR A 347 -10.30 -12.21 5.99
N GLN A 348 -8.98 -12.07 6.21
CA GLN A 348 -8.23 -12.77 7.27
C GLN A 348 -7.26 -11.88 8.05
N GLY A 349 -7.08 -10.64 7.61
CA GLY A 349 -6.07 -9.74 8.15
C GLY A 349 -6.60 -8.63 9.06
N THR A 350 -5.75 -7.62 9.21
CA THR A 350 -5.97 -6.42 10.03
C THR A 350 -7.25 -5.65 9.69
N ALA A 351 -7.72 -5.70 8.43
CA ALA A 351 -8.92 -4.97 8.03
C ALA A 351 -10.23 -5.73 8.33
N ARG A 352 -10.16 -7.05 8.57
CA ARG A 352 -11.32 -7.96 8.71
C ARG A 352 -12.36 -7.52 9.71
N LYS A 353 -11.92 -7.05 10.88
CA LYS A 353 -12.83 -6.63 11.95
C LYS A 353 -13.77 -5.51 11.48
N HIS A 354 -13.19 -4.52 10.79
CA HIS A 354 -13.92 -3.31 10.42
C HIS A 354 -14.60 -3.40 9.05
N MET A 355 -14.00 -4.12 8.10
CA MET A 355 -14.62 -4.48 6.82
C MET A 355 -15.55 -5.68 7.00
N SER A 356 -16.65 -5.47 7.71
CA SER A 356 -17.61 -6.52 8.08
C SER A 356 -19.03 -5.99 8.15
N THR A 357 -20.00 -6.90 8.30
CA THR A 357 -21.42 -6.54 8.45
C THR A 357 -21.74 -5.80 9.75
N LYS A 358 -20.76 -5.57 10.64
CA LYS A 358 -20.92 -4.66 11.78
C LYS A 358 -20.96 -3.20 11.35
N ASN A 359 -20.22 -2.85 10.29
CA ASN A 359 -20.09 -1.46 9.82
C ASN A 359 -20.68 -1.24 8.42
N MET A 360 -21.17 -2.30 7.79
CA MET A 360 -21.76 -2.27 6.46
C MET A 360 -23.09 -3.04 6.47
N ALA A 361 -24.07 -2.56 5.69
CA ALA A 361 -25.30 -3.31 5.50
C ALA A 361 -24.98 -4.67 4.86
N ARG A 362 -25.57 -5.75 5.38
CA ARG A 362 -25.30 -7.12 4.92
C ARG A 362 -25.40 -7.26 3.40
N LYS A 363 -26.48 -6.77 2.80
CA LYS A 363 -26.68 -6.79 1.34
C LYS A 363 -25.52 -6.16 0.55
N ASN A 364 -24.99 -5.04 1.03
CA ASN A 364 -23.88 -4.34 0.38
C ASN A 364 -22.58 -5.13 0.55
N PHE A 365 -22.29 -5.59 1.77
CA PHE A 365 -21.11 -6.40 2.05
C PHE A 365 -21.09 -7.67 1.18
N ASP A 366 -22.21 -8.38 1.10
CA ASP A 366 -22.33 -9.61 0.32
C ASP A 366 -22.21 -9.36 -1.19
N ALA A 367 -22.60 -8.17 -1.67
CA ALA A 367 -22.50 -7.78 -3.08
C ALA A 367 -21.08 -7.34 -3.52
N LEU A 368 -20.14 -7.16 -2.59
CA LEU A 368 -18.84 -6.55 -2.86
C LEU A 368 -17.67 -7.53 -2.71
N ARG A 369 -16.67 -7.40 -3.58
CA ARG A 369 -15.29 -7.83 -3.31
C ARG A 369 -14.54 -6.63 -2.72
N LEU A 370 -13.99 -6.82 -1.53
CA LEU A 370 -13.31 -5.78 -0.77
C LEU A 370 -11.85 -6.17 -0.58
N GLY A 371 -10.94 -5.26 -0.91
CA GLY A 371 -9.51 -5.44 -0.68
C GLY A 371 -8.88 -4.15 -0.17
N GLY A 372 -7.82 -4.25 0.63
CA GLY A 372 -7.13 -3.09 1.13
C GLY A 372 -5.88 -3.40 1.92
N LYS A 373 -5.24 -2.36 2.43
CA LYS A 373 -4.14 -2.45 3.39
C LYS A 373 -4.28 -1.36 4.44
N THR A 374 -4.03 -1.74 5.68
CA THR A 374 -3.94 -0.84 6.84
C THR A 374 -2.51 -0.42 7.09
N GLY A 375 -2.30 0.72 7.74
CA GLY A 375 -0.98 1.13 8.20
C GLY A 375 -1.08 2.06 9.38
N SER A 376 -0.19 1.92 10.36
CA SER A 376 -0.12 2.86 11.46
C SER A 376 1.34 3.04 11.87
N LEU A 377 1.75 4.28 12.08
CA LEU A 377 3.09 4.64 12.55
C LEU A 377 3.01 6.03 13.17
N ASP A 378 3.91 6.31 14.11
CA ASP A 378 4.07 7.67 14.60
C ASP A 378 4.89 8.47 13.57
N GLY A 379 4.53 9.73 13.35
CA GLY A 379 5.23 10.63 12.45
C GLY A 379 5.40 12.00 13.08
N THR A 380 6.10 12.89 12.38
CA THR A 380 6.54 14.18 12.93
C THR A 380 6.02 15.40 12.16
N ASP A 381 5.49 15.21 10.94
CA ASP A 381 5.01 16.31 10.10
C ASP A 381 3.58 16.08 9.56
N PRO A 382 2.56 16.47 10.34
CA PRO A 382 2.61 16.92 11.73
C PRO A 382 2.84 15.75 12.70
N ALA A 383 3.25 16.10 13.92
CA ALA A 383 3.50 15.10 14.96
C ALA A 383 2.20 14.41 15.40
N GLY A 384 2.24 13.08 15.44
CA GLY A 384 1.14 12.26 15.95
C GLY A 384 1.14 10.83 15.42
N ARG A 385 0.12 10.07 15.83
CA ARG A 385 -0.14 8.70 15.40
C ARG A 385 -0.89 8.71 14.07
N TYR A 386 -0.25 8.25 13.00
CA TYR A 386 -0.91 8.05 11.72
C TYR A 386 -1.67 6.73 11.70
N ASP A 387 -2.87 6.74 11.12
CA ASP A 387 -3.70 5.57 10.84
C ASP A 387 -4.24 5.64 9.40
N TRP A 388 -3.98 4.58 8.64
CA TRP A 388 -4.24 4.50 7.22
C TRP A 388 -5.17 3.33 6.90
N PHE A 389 -6.01 3.57 5.90
CA PHE A 389 -6.55 2.53 5.03
C PHE A 389 -6.42 2.95 3.58
N MET A 390 -5.88 2.08 2.73
CA MET A 390 -5.99 2.18 1.27
C MET A 390 -6.68 0.93 0.74
N GLY A 391 -7.68 1.06 -0.10
CA GLY A 391 -8.37 -0.12 -0.61
C GLY A 391 -9.39 0.16 -1.69
N PHE A 392 -10.08 -0.90 -2.11
CA PHE A 392 -11.09 -0.86 -3.15
C PHE A 392 -12.36 -1.61 -2.74
N ALA A 393 -13.45 -1.24 -3.39
CA ALA A 393 -14.70 -1.99 -3.39
C ALA A 393 -15.12 -2.24 -4.85
N GLU A 394 -15.39 -3.50 -5.18
CA GLU A 394 -15.78 -3.92 -6.52
C GLU A 394 -17.08 -4.72 -6.47
N SER A 395 -18.07 -4.34 -7.28
CA SER A 395 -19.29 -5.13 -7.39
C SER A 395 -18.99 -6.51 -7.94
N LYS A 396 -19.48 -7.56 -7.25
CA LYS A 396 -19.39 -8.95 -7.72
C LYS A 396 -20.18 -9.16 -9.01
N ALA A 397 -21.34 -8.50 -9.13
CA ALA A 397 -22.25 -8.62 -10.26
C ALA A 397 -21.80 -7.81 -11.49
N ASN A 398 -21.23 -6.63 -11.28
CA ASN A 398 -20.70 -5.79 -12.35
C ASN A 398 -19.35 -5.17 -11.94
N PRO A 399 -18.22 -5.83 -12.22
CA PRO A 399 -16.89 -5.35 -11.83
C PRO A 399 -16.53 -3.94 -12.34
N SER A 400 -17.19 -3.47 -13.41
CA SER A 400 -17.00 -2.09 -13.90
C SER A 400 -17.56 -1.02 -12.95
N LYS A 401 -18.43 -1.39 -12.01
CA LYS A 401 -18.82 -0.58 -10.86
C LYS A 401 -17.86 -0.87 -9.70
N SER A 402 -16.83 -0.05 -9.57
CA SER A 402 -15.86 -0.16 -8.49
C SER A 402 -15.25 1.20 -8.12
N ILE A 403 -14.83 1.34 -6.87
CA ILE A 403 -14.18 2.53 -6.34
C ILE A 403 -12.90 2.20 -5.59
N VAL A 404 -11.99 3.17 -5.54
CA VAL A 404 -10.89 3.23 -4.59
C VAL A 404 -11.28 4.12 -3.43
N VAL A 405 -10.92 3.74 -2.21
CA VAL A 405 -11.11 4.52 -0.97
C VAL A 405 -9.80 4.61 -0.22
N ILE A 406 -9.38 5.85 0.05
CA ILE A 406 -8.23 6.17 0.89
C ILE A 406 -8.75 6.92 2.12
N VAL A 407 -8.31 6.49 3.29
CA VAL A 407 -8.51 7.20 4.54
C VAL A 407 -7.16 7.33 5.23
N MET A 408 -6.74 8.55 5.51
CA MET A 408 -5.56 8.86 6.30
C MET A 408 -5.98 9.74 7.46
N GLN A 409 -5.65 9.32 8.67
CA GLN A 409 -5.89 10.10 9.87
C GLN A 409 -4.57 10.25 10.63
N MET A 410 -4.42 11.37 11.31
CA MET A 410 -3.41 11.56 12.35
C MET A 410 -4.12 11.99 13.63
N HIS A 411 -3.70 11.37 14.73
CA HIS A 411 -4.21 11.60 16.07
C HIS A 411 -3.07 12.05 16.99
N LYS A 412 -3.33 13.06 17.82
CA LYS A 412 -2.45 13.43 18.92
C LYS A 412 -2.77 12.54 20.12
N GLU A 413 -3.44 13.10 21.13
CA GLU A 413 -3.73 12.42 22.39
C GLU A 413 -4.87 11.41 22.26
N ILE A 414 -5.94 11.79 21.54
CA ILE A 414 -7.16 11.00 21.43
C ILE A 414 -7.21 10.30 20.07
N ARG A 415 -7.24 8.96 20.10
CA ARG A 415 -7.50 8.16 18.90
C ARG A 415 -9.00 8.11 18.63
N SER A 416 -9.39 8.59 17.45
CA SER A 416 -10.79 8.56 17.03
C SER A 416 -11.18 7.19 16.43
N GLN A 417 -12.08 7.19 15.45
CA GLN A 417 -12.48 5.98 14.74
C GLN A 417 -11.36 5.48 13.81
N PRO A 418 -11.00 4.17 13.83
CA PRO A 418 -9.98 3.64 12.94
C PRO A 418 -10.29 3.91 11.47
N ALA A 419 -9.27 4.27 10.69
CA ALA A 419 -9.36 4.61 9.28
C ALA A 419 -10.06 3.52 8.46
N THR A 420 -9.81 2.25 8.80
CA THR A 420 -10.44 1.09 8.16
C THR A 420 -11.96 1.06 8.37
N GLN A 421 -12.46 1.48 9.54
CA GLN A 421 -13.89 1.53 9.81
C GLN A 421 -14.55 2.69 9.07
N VAL A 422 -13.90 3.86 9.08
CA VAL A 422 -14.36 5.02 8.29
C VAL A 422 -14.47 4.64 6.82
N ALA A 423 -13.47 3.95 6.28
CA ALA A 423 -13.49 3.43 4.91
C ALA A 423 -14.66 2.46 4.68
N ALA A 424 -14.93 1.53 5.60
CA ALA A 424 -16.06 0.60 5.48
C ALA A 424 -17.40 1.34 5.41
N THR A 425 -17.57 2.39 6.22
CA THR A 425 -18.77 3.24 6.20
C THR A 425 -18.91 4.02 4.89
N VAL A 426 -17.82 4.59 4.37
CA VAL A 426 -17.82 5.27 3.05
C VAL A 426 -18.18 4.30 1.92
N ILE A 427 -17.57 3.11 1.91
CA ILE A 427 -17.89 2.05 0.94
C ILE A 427 -19.37 1.65 1.04
N ASN A 428 -19.91 1.56 2.25
CA ASN A 428 -21.32 1.24 2.47
C ASN A 428 -22.24 2.30 1.86
N TYR A 429 -21.94 3.59 2.02
CA TYR A 429 -22.72 4.67 1.40
C TYR A 429 -22.66 4.61 -0.12
N TRP A 430 -21.46 4.44 -0.70
CA TRP A 430 -21.31 4.29 -2.14
C TRP A 430 -22.11 3.10 -2.67
N ALA A 431 -22.03 1.95 -2.00
CA ALA A 431 -22.74 0.74 -2.40
C ALA A 431 -24.26 0.92 -2.35
N HIS A 432 -24.79 1.59 -1.32
CA HIS A 432 -26.20 1.91 -1.23
C HIS A 432 -26.71 2.80 -2.38
N GLN A 433 -25.90 3.76 -2.82
CA GLN A 433 -26.24 4.69 -3.90
C GLN A 433 -26.10 4.06 -5.29
N ASN A 434 -25.09 3.19 -5.48
CA ASN A 434 -24.64 2.79 -6.82
C ASN A 434 -24.95 1.33 -7.21
N LEU A 435 -25.27 0.48 -6.23
CA LEU A 435 -25.61 -0.91 -6.48
C LEU A 435 -27.13 -1.11 -6.42
N GLU A 436 -27.69 -1.58 -7.53
CA GLU A 436 -29.08 -2.02 -7.63
C GLU A 436 -29.22 -3.40 -6.99
N LEU A 437 -29.27 -3.42 -5.66
CA LEU A 437 -29.46 -4.64 -4.89
C LEU A 437 -30.95 -4.83 -4.64
N LYS A 438 -31.49 -5.99 -5.04
CA LYS A 438 -32.86 -6.39 -4.70
C LYS A 438 -33.03 -6.33 -3.17
N LYS A 439 -34.16 -5.75 -2.73
CA LYS A 439 -34.46 -5.54 -1.31
C LYS A 439 -34.67 -6.86 -0.58
#